data_AF-A0A959V7E1-F1
#
_entry.id   AF-A0A959V7E1-F1
#
_cell.length_a   1.000
_cell.length_b   1.000
_cell.length_c   1.000
_cell.angle_alpha   90.00
_cell.angle_beta   90.00
_cell.angle_gamma   90.00
#
_symmetry.space_group_name_H-M   'P 1'
#
loop_
_entity.id
_entity.type
_entity.pdbx_description
1 polymer ?
#
loop_
_entity_poly.entity_id
_entity_poly.type
_entity_poly.pdbx_seq_one_letter_code
_entity_poly.pdbx_strand_id
1 'polypeptide(L)'
;MAEGPITNKVAASGIVTLDLEQLYPAGERVVFDLKPLLWQEIALKEDDLRTFCKEHDWSQYAGMFVSVHCSADAIVPTWAFMLVATHLRPHAVFITQGDAEQLERAV
;
A
#
# COMPACT_ATOMS: atom_id res chain seq x y z
N MET A 1 -34.00 40.17 37.90
CA MET A 1 -32.96 39.12 37.83
C MET A 1 -32.36 39.25 36.44
N ALA A 2 -31.09 39.67 36.33
CA ALA A 2 -30.46 39.90 35.02
C ALA A 2 -29.85 38.57 34.54
N GLU A 3 -30.42 37.99 33.50
CA GLU A 3 -29.78 36.90 32.75
C GLU A 3 -28.52 37.47 32.09
N GLY A 4 -27.36 36.98 32.54
CA GLY A 4 -26.08 37.33 31.92
C GLY A 4 -26.03 36.86 30.46
N PRO A 5 -25.26 37.56 29.60
CA PRO A 5 -25.18 37.22 28.18
C PRO A 5 -24.68 35.78 27.98
N ILE A 6 -25.33 35.05 27.07
CA ILE A 6 -24.97 33.66 26.71
C ILE A 6 -23.53 33.66 26.20
N THR A 7 -22.63 33.03 26.95
CA THR A 7 -21.20 32.94 26.61
C THR A 7 -20.93 31.63 25.87
N ASN A 8 -20.41 31.72 24.64
CA ASN A 8 -20.08 30.54 23.84
C ASN A 8 -18.77 29.88 24.34
N LYS A 9 -18.93 28.86 25.19
CA LYS A 9 -17.81 28.14 25.79
C LYS A 9 -16.99 27.30 24.80
N VAL A 10 -17.57 26.92 23.65
CA VAL A 10 -16.88 26.15 22.61
C VAL A 10 -15.82 27.00 21.91
N ALA A 11 -16.16 28.26 21.61
CA ALA A 11 -15.20 29.22 21.06
C ALA A 11 -14.15 29.68 22.09
N ALA A 12 -14.46 29.59 23.39
CA ALA A 12 -13.56 29.98 24.48
C ALA A 12 -12.68 28.83 24.99
N SER A 13 -13.05 27.58 24.77
CA SER A 13 -12.16 26.44 24.97
C SER A 13 -11.17 26.42 23.81
N GLY A 14 -9.87 26.47 24.09
CA GLY A 14 -8.78 26.40 23.10
C GLY A 14 -8.71 25.05 22.36
N ILE A 15 -9.83 24.61 21.80
CA ILE A 15 -9.99 23.39 21.02
C ILE A 15 -9.23 23.61 19.71
N VAL A 16 -8.16 22.83 19.55
CA VAL A 16 -7.48 22.70 18.26
C VAL A 16 -8.32 21.77 17.41
N THR A 17 -8.82 22.26 16.28
CA THR A 17 -9.44 21.41 15.26
C THR A 17 -8.36 20.54 14.65
N LEU A 18 -8.40 19.23 14.94
CA LEU A 18 -7.54 18.25 14.30
C LEU A 18 -8.16 17.82 12.97
N ASP A 19 -7.45 18.09 11.90
CA ASP A 19 -7.79 17.60 10.57
C ASP A 19 -7.09 16.25 10.35
N LEU A 20 -7.88 15.19 10.24
CA LEU A 20 -7.36 13.83 10.07
C LEU A 20 -6.76 13.60 8.69
N GLU A 21 -7.16 14.37 7.68
CA GLU A 21 -6.59 14.25 6.31
C GLU A 21 -5.11 14.62 6.30
N GLN A 22 -4.69 15.55 7.16
CA GLN A 22 -3.28 15.96 7.30
C GLN A 22 -2.40 14.86 7.92
N LEU A 23 -3.01 13.86 8.56
CA LEU A 23 -2.30 12.72 9.15
C LEU A 23 -2.23 11.53 8.20
N TYR A 24 -2.99 11.54 7.10
CA TYR A 24 -3.02 10.44 6.15
C TYR A 24 -1.69 10.40 5.38
N PRO A 25 -0.98 9.26 5.33
CA PRO A 25 0.31 9.18 4.66
C PRO A 25 0.18 9.56 3.18
N ALA A 26 0.92 10.58 2.73
CA ALA A 26 0.93 10.99 1.33
C ALA A 26 1.78 10.03 0.48
N GLY A 27 1.31 9.69 -0.73
CA GLY A 27 2.03 8.87 -1.70
C GLY A 27 1.10 8.05 -2.58
N GLU A 28 1.60 7.54 -3.70
CA GLU A 28 0.80 6.71 -4.60
C GLU A 28 0.65 5.28 -4.03
N ARG A 29 -0.54 4.69 -4.17
CA ARG A 29 -0.82 3.30 -3.80
C ARG A 29 -0.88 2.44 -5.05
N VAL A 30 -0.06 1.40 -5.11
CA VAL A 30 0.07 0.53 -6.29
C VAL A 30 -0.06 -0.93 -5.88
N VAL A 31 -0.85 -1.69 -6.65
CA VAL A 31 -0.91 -3.15 -6.53
C VAL A 31 -0.02 -3.78 -7.59
N PHE A 32 1.03 -4.47 -7.16
CA PHE A 32 1.84 -5.33 -8.00
C PHE A 32 1.16 -6.71 -8.10
N ASP A 33 0.55 -7.00 -9.25
CA ASP A 33 -0.13 -8.27 -9.48
C ASP A 33 0.81 -9.31 -10.10
N LEU A 34 0.91 -10.48 -9.47
CA LEU A 34 1.68 -11.63 -9.94
C LEU A 34 1.00 -12.37 -11.10
N LYS A 35 -0.31 -12.21 -11.29
CA LYS A 35 -1.09 -12.94 -12.30
C LYS A 35 -0.44 -12.91 -13.70
N PRO A 36 0.02 -11.76 -14.24
CA PRO A 36 0.64 -11.71 -15.57
C PRO A 36 1.96 -12.48 -15.68
N LEU A 37 2.60 -12.79 -14.55
CA LEU A 37 3.86 -13.54 -14.48
C LEU A 37 3.64 -15.05 -14.36
N LEU A 38 2.39 -15.48 -14.20
CA LEU A 38 2.06 -16.90 -14.13
C LEU A 38 1.98 -17.51 -15.52
N TRP A 39 2.49 -18.73 -15.66
CA TRP A 39 2.30 -19.53 -16.85
C TRP A 39 0.81 -19.86 -17.02
N GLN A 40 0.23 -19.37 -18.11
CA GLN A 40 -1.20 -19.47 -18.42
C GLN A 40 -2.12 -18.96 -17.30
N GLU A 41 -1.66 -18.00 -16.49
CA GLU A 41 -2.41 -17.47 -15.34
C GLU A 41 -2.72 -18.51 -14.22
N ILE A 42 -2.14 -19.73 -14.29
CA ILE A 42 -2.48 -20.84 -13.38
C ILE A 42 -1.32 -21.32 -12.51
N ALA A 43 -0.08 -21.15 -12.96
CA ALA A 43 1.07 -21.72 -12.25
C ALA A 43 2.30 -20.82 -12.35
N LEU A 44 3.05 -20.72 -11.25
CA LEU A 44 4.31 -19.99 -11.24
C LEU A 44 5.46 -20.88 -11.75
N LYS A 45 6.31 -20.32 -12.63
CA LYS A 45 7.59 -20.91 -13.00
C LYS A 45 8.72 -20.09 -12.38
N GLU A 46 9.60 -20.76 -11.64
CA GLU A 46 10.67 -20.07 -10.89
C GLU A 46 11.65 -19.34 -11.83
N ASP A 47 12.07 -19.98 -12.92
CA ASP A 47 13.01 -19.38 -13.87
C ASP A 47 12.42 -18.13 -14.55
N ASP A 48 11.14 -18.17 -14.92
CA ASP A 48 10.43 -17.05 -15.54
C ASP A 48 10.32 -15.87 -14.55
N LEU A 49 9.93 -16.12 -13.30
CA LEU A 49 9.85 -15.08 -12.27
C LEU A 49 11.22 -14.46 -11.97
N ARG A 50 12.27 -15.29 -11.84
CA ARG A 50 13.62 -14.79 -11.58
C ARG A 50 14.19 -13.99 -12.75
N THR A 51 13.83 -14.35 -13.98
CA THR A 51 14.21 -13.60 -15.17
C THR A 51 13.52 -12.25 -15.17
N PHE A 52 12.20 -12.23 -14.98
CA PHE A 52 11.42 -11.01 -14.84
C PHE A 52 11.99 -10.09 -13.75
N CYS A 53 12.30 -10.61 -12.56
CA CYS A 53 12.83 -9.79 -11.47
C CYS A 53 14.18 -9.12 -11.77
N LYS A 54 14.98 -9.67 -12.68
CA LYS A 54 16.25 -9.07 -13.11
C LYS A 54 16.06 -7.98 -14.16
N GLU A 55 15.03 -8.10 -15.00
CA GLU A 55 14.79 -7.25 -16.16
C GLU A 55 13.82 -6.10 -15.86
N HIS A 56 12.92 -6.29 -14.91
CA HIS A 56 11.92 -5.30 -14.51
C HIS A 56 12.58 -4.07 -13.89
N ASP A 57 12.17 -2.87 -14.32
CA ASP A 57 12.65 -1.62 -13.75
C ASP A 57 11.94 -1.34 -12.41
N TRP A 58 12.58 -1.68 -11.29
CA TRP A 58 12.01 -1.45 -9.96
C TRP A 58 12.07 0.00 -9.49
N SER A 59 12.82 0.87 -10.17
CA SER A 59 12.93 2.28 -9.80
C SER A 59 11.62 3.05 -9.99
N GLN A 60 10.74 2.55 -10.85
CA GLN A 60 9.41 3.12 -11.07
C GLN A 60 8.52 3.14 -9.81
N TYR A 61 8.83 2.33 -8.78
CA TYR A 61 8.09 2.31 -7.52
C TYR A 61 8.62 3.30 -6.46
N ALA A 62 9.54 4.19 -6.84
CA ALA A 62 10.12 5.17 -5.93
C ALA A 62 9.05 6.08 -5.31
N GLY A 63 9.02 6.17 -3.97
CA GLY A 63 8.06 7.03 -3.26
C GLY A 63 6.64 6.44 -3.14
N MET A 64 6.42 5.20 -3.60
CA MET A 64 5.11 4.56 -3.62
C MET A 64 4.92 3.59 -2.45
N PHE A 65 3.65 3.36 -2.09
CA PHE A 65 3.20 2.29 -1.21
C PHE A 65 2.74 1.14 -2.09
N VAL A 66 3.35 -0.03 -1.94
CA VAL A 66 3.13 -1.15 -2.87
C VAL A 66 2.56 -2.35 -2.13
N SER A 67 1.51 -2.96 -2.64
CA SER A 67 1.09 -4.30 -2.21
C SER A 67 1.40 -5.34 -3.29
N VAL A 68 1.84 -6.52 -2.88
CA VAL A 68 2.06 -7.66 -3.79
C VAL A 68 0.86 -8.60 -3.68
N HIS A 69 0.15 -8.78 -4.80
CA HIS A 69 -1.07 -9.56 -4.90
C HIS A 69 -0.99 -10.61 -6.00
N CYS A 70 -1.90 -11.58 -5.99
CA CYS A 70 -2.16 -12.43 -7.15
C CYS A 70 -3.66 -12.46 -7.37
N SER A 71 -4.14 -11.81 -8.44
CA SER A 71 -5.58 -11.74 -8.74
C SER A 71 -6.13 -13.01 -9.40
N ALA A 72 -5.26 -13.93 -9.82
CA ALA A 72 -5.65 -15.24 -10.31
C ALA A 72 -5.96 -16.20 -9.17
N ASP A 73 -6.89 -17.13 -9.41
CA ASP A 73 -7.15 -18.29 -8.54
C ASP A 73 -6.06 -19.36 -8.72
N ALA A 74 -4.83 -18.98 -8.37
CA ALA A 74 -3.62 -19.78 -8.51
C ALA A 74 -2.96 -19.99 -7.15
N ILE A 75 -2.49 -21.22 -6.90
CA ILE A 75 -1.71 -21.52 -5.70
C ILE A 75 -0.29 -20.99 -5.92
N VAL A 76 -0.02 -19.80 -5.41
CA VAL A 76 1.30 -19.16 -5.48
C VAL A 76 2.05 -19.40 -4.16
N PRO A 77 3.28 -19.93 -4.19
CA PRO A 77 4.05 -20.15 -2.97
C PRO A 77 4.49 -18.82 -2.35
N THR A 78 4.49 -18.75 -1.01
CA THR A 78 4.80 -17.52 -0.25
C THR A 78 6.15 -16.90 -0.62
N TRP A 79 7.15 -17.71 -0.98
CA TRP A 79 8.47 -17.21 -1.35
C TRP A 79 8.45 -16.30 -2.59
N ALA A 80 7.47 -16.43 -3.49
CA ALA A 80 7.37 -15.60 -4.70
C ALA A 80 7.05 -14.14 -4.35
N PHE A 81 6.12 -13.95 -3.41
CA PHE A 81 5.79 -12.64 -2.85
C PHE A 81 7.01 -12.03 -2.15
N MET A 82 7.74 -12.84 -1.37
CA MET A 82 8.97 -12.39 -0.70
C MET A 82 10.05 -11.98 -1.70
N LEU A 83 10.23 -12.73 -2.79
CA LEU A 83 11.19 -12.41 -3.83
C LEU A 83 10.88 -11.04 -4.44
N VAL A 84 9.64 -10.80 -4.88
CA VAL A 84 9.21 -9.49 -5.40
C VAL A 84 9.41 -8.39 -4.36
N ALA A 85 9.05 -8.62 -3.10
CA ALA A 85 9.25 -7.67 -2.03
C ALA A 85 10.73 -7.30 -1.82
N THR A 86 11.68 -8.23 -2.00
CA THR A 86 13.11 -7.92 -1.90
C THR A 86 13.59 -6.94 -2.96
N HIS A 87 13.02 -7.00 -4.17
CA HIS A 87 13.33 -6.08 -5.27
C HIS A 87 12.62 -4.72 -5.12
N LEU A 88 11.43 -4.70 -4.53
CA LEU A 88 10.70 -3.47 -4.21
C LEU A 88 11.35 -2.68 -3.06
N ARG A 89 11.92 -3.37 -2.06
CA ARG A 89 12.44 -2.77 -0.80
C ARG A 89 13.36 -1.57 -0.98
N PRO A 90 14.31 -1.53 -1.94
CA PRO A 90 15.17 -0.36 -2.13
C PRO A 90 14.48 0.86 -2.75
N HIS A 91 13.24 0.73 -3.25
CA HIS A 91 12.54 1.80 -4.01
C HIS A 91 11.24 2.24 -3.35
N ALA A 92 10.39 1.30 -2.95
CA ALA A 92 9.10 1.59 -2.35
C ALA A 92 9.23 2.11 -0.90
N VAL A 93 8.31 3.00 -0.50
CA VAL A 93 8.22 3.55 0.87
C VAL A 93 7.75 2.47 1.85
N PHE A 94 6.81 1.64 1.41
CA PHE A 94 6.22 0.58 2.20
C PHE A 94 5.78 -0.56 1.29
N ILE A 95 5.87 -1.79 1.81
CA ILE A 95 5.50 -3.00 1.08
C ILE A 95 4.66 -3.89 1.99
N THR A 96 3.52 -4.35 1.49
CA THR A 96 2.70 -5.38 2.13
C THR A 96 2.30 -6.46 1.14
N GLN A 97 1.78 -7.58 1.64
CA GLN A 97 1.16 -8.62 0.81
C GLN A 97 -0.36 -8.46 0.88
N GLY A 98 -1.03 -8.46 -0.28
CA GLY A 98 -2.48 -8.30 -0.35
C GLY A 98 -2.93 -7.44 -1.53
N ASP A 99 -4.24 -7.30 -1.68
CA ASP A 99 -4.92 -6.41 -2.60
C ASP A 99 -4.81 -4.92 -2.19
N ALA A 100 -5.57 -4.06 -2.87
CA ALA A 100 -5.61 -2.64 -2.58
C ALA A 100 -6.22 -2.33 -1.20
N GLU A 101 -7.21 -3.08 -0.75
CA GLU A 101 -7.83 -2.85 0.57
C GLU A 101 -6.85 -3.19 1.69
N GLN A 102 -6.08 -4.26 1.53
CA GLN A 102 -5.04 -4.66 2.47
C GLN A 102 -3.88 -3.67 2.49
N LEU A 103 -3.59 -3.01 1.37
CA LEU A 103 -2.66 -1.88 1.32
C LEU A 103 -3.19 -0.71 2.15
N GLU A 104 -4.43 -0.29 1.91
CA GLU A 104 -5.05 0.83 2.64
C GLU A 104 -5.14 0.59 4.15
N ARG A 105 -5.33 -0.66 4.59
CA ARG A 105 -5.35 -1.00 6.02
C ARG A 105 -3.97 -1.03 6.67
N ALA A 106 -2.91 -1.19 5.87
CA ALA A 106 -1.55 -1.37 6.36
C ALA A 106 -0.75 -0.06 6.41
N VAL A 107 -1.18 0.95 5.65
CA VAL A 107 -0.58 2.30 5.58
C VAL A 107 -1.20 3.21 6.63
#